data_AF-A0A8U0QAW6-F1
#
_entry.id   AF-A0A8U0QAW6-F1
#
_cell.length_a   1.000
_cell.length_b   1.000
_cell.length_c   1.000
_cell.angle_alpha   90.00
_cell.angle_beta   90.00
_cell.angle_gamma   90.00
#
_symmetry.space_group_name_H-M   'P 1'
#
loop_
_entity.id
_entity.type
_entity.pdbx_description
1 polymer ?
#
loop_
_entity_poly.entity_id
_entity_poly.type
_entity_poly.pdbx_seq_one_letter_code
_entity_poly.pdbx_strand_id
1 'polypeptide(L)'
;MFRHRTPKGSYECTVSGLRWLCERDVILKYHFRNWEPYSQLLKDMQYTQGGPLLDITMELGELEEVHLPHFVCLGTNPSLRNEMKVLHVEEHGVSFEEVHEVTRFHAKILHPKFSAISLILRLLSWNIDVHCDVVLYLAVKRSTVISRLYLLLRNSSQKEAVREREKDQLSQGYKEFLLPSPNGPLKLNSSFAFKNPRSTSINPEKIQLLPADTTPSCCQMIMGNTGVDIEMELIGDDERTVWKSVVSKDVYSNDSHPICKFVFVDEVYKTGYRANISSSCDEEH
;
A
#
# COMPACT_ATOMS: atom_id res chain seq x y z
N MET A 1 -12.96 -7.66 -4.87
CA MET A 1 -13.90 -6.63 -5.35
C MET A 1 -14.46 -5.91 -4.15
N PHE A 2 -14.35 -4.58 -4.14
CA PHE A 2 -14.94 -3.68 -3.16
C PHE A 2 -16.28 -3.18 -3.68
N ARG A 3 -17.22 -2.94 -2.77
CA ARG A 3 -18.54 -2.39 -3.07
C ARG A 3 -18.99 -1.49 -1.93
N HIS A 4 -19.19 -0.21 -2.22
CA HIS A 4 -19.58 0.81 -1.26
C HIS A 4 -20.92 1.39 -1.67
N ARG A 5 -21.84 1.54 -0.71
CA ARG A 5 -23.05 2.33 -0.87
C ARG A 5 -22.91 3.52 0.08
N THR A 6 -22.90 4.72 -0.47
CA THR A 6 -22.67 5.95 0.29
C THR A 6 -23.71 7.01 -0.09
N PRO A 7 -24.32 7.71 0.88
CA PRO A 7 -25.12 8.90 0.60
C PRO A 7 -24.21 10.07 0.19
N LYS A 8 -24.78 11.27 -0.03
CA LYS A 8 -23.99 12.50 -0.25
C LYS A 8 -22.87 12.64 0.79
N GLY A 9 -21.67 13.01 0.34
CA GLY A 9 -20.52 13.29 1.22
C GLY A 9 -19.16 12.91 0.60
N SER A 10 -18.13 12.97 1.43
CA SER A 10 -16.74 12.63 1.10
C SER A 10 -16.28 11.39 1.88
N TYR A 11 -15.60 10.48 1.19
CA TYR A 11 -15.30 9.14 1.71
C TYR A 11 -13.90 8.68 1.32
N GLU A 12 -13.19 8.02 2.23
CA GLU A 12 -11.94 7.29 1.93
C GLU A 12 -12.08 5.80 2.27
N CYS A 13 -11.70 4.92 1.33
CA CYS A 13 -11.50 3.51 1.62
C CYS A 13 -10.12 3.28 2.24
N THR A 14 -10.09 2.90 3.52
CA THR A 14 -8.86 2.68 4.29
C THR A 14 -7.98 1.53 3.78
N VAL A 15 -8.51 0.64 2.93
CA VAL A 15 -7.76 -0.51 2.38
C VAL A 15 -6.98 -0.14 1.11
N SER A 16 -7.55 0.66 0.21
CA SER A 16 -6.92 1.04 -1.05
C SER A 16 -6.44 2.49 -1.10
N GLY A 17 -6.85 3.33 -0.16
CA GLY A 17 -6.62 4.77 -0.18
C GLY A 17 -7.43 5.53 -1.23
N LEU A 18 -8.38 4.89 -1.92
CA LEU A 18 -9.26 5.57 -2.89
C LEU A 18 -10.20 6.51 -2.14
N ARG A 19 -10.31 7.77 -2.57
CA ARG A 19 -11.36 8.69 -2.08
C ARG A 19 -12.31 9.10 -3.18
N TRP A 20 -13.54 9.41 -2.79
CA TRP A 20 -14.57 9.93 -3.68
C TRP A 20 -15.45 10.97 -2.97
N LEU A 21 -15.99 11.89 -3.77
CA LEU A 21 -17.04 12.82 -3.38
C LEU A 21 -18.27 12.57 -4.27
N CYS A 22 -19.44 12.49 -3.65
CA CYS A 22 -20.71 12.35 -4.35
C CYS A 22 -21.77 13.29 -3.76
N GLU A 23 -22.55 13.94 -4.62
CA GLU A 23 -23.64 14.85 -4.23
C GLU A 23 -24.99 14.13 -4.02
N ARG A 24 -25.05 12.83 -4.29
CA ARG A 24 -26.24 11.97 -4.18
C ARG A 24 -25.88 10.58 -3.65
N ASP A 25 -26.89 9.77 -3.38
CA ASP A 25 -26.72 8.34 -3.12
C ASP A 25 -26.03 7.64 -4.31
N VAL A 26 -24.90 6.99 -4.04
CA VAL A 26 -24.16 6.22 -5.03
C VAL A 26 -23.91 4.78 -4.59
N ILE A 27 -23.68 3.92 -5.57
CA ILE A 27 -23.14 2.57 -5.36
C ILE A 27 -21.90 2.41 -6.23
N LEU A 28 -20.75 2.56 -5.58
CA LEU A 28 -19.42 2.43 -6.16
C LEU A 28 -18.95 0.97 -6.06
N LYS A 29 -18.46 0.41 -7.17
CA LYS A 29 -17.75 -0.87 -7.22
C LYS A 29 -16.36 -0.65 -7.78
N TYR A 30 -15.36 -1.33 -7.21
CA TYR A 30 -14.05 -1.39 -7.86
C TYR A 30 -13.22 -2.60 -7.45
N HIS A 31 -12.13 -2.85 -8.18
CA HIS A 31 -11.07 -3.76 -7.74
C HIS A 31 -9.72 -3.39 -8.32
N PHE A 32 -8.65 -3.87 -7.68
CA PHE A 32 -7.31 -3.81 -8.25
C PHE A 32 -7.23 -4.64 -9.54
N ARG A 33 -6.44 -4.16 -10.49
CA ARG A 33 -6.07 -4.87 -11.73
C ARG A 33 -4.57 -5.15 -11.73
N ASN A 34 -4.17 -6.18 -12.47
CA ASN A 34 -2.75 -6.43 -12.74
C ASN A 34 -2.22 -5.40 -13.75
N TRP A 35 -1.07 -4.84 -13.46
CA TRP A 35 -0.35 -3.89 -14.32
C TRP A 35 0.47 -4.56 -15.44
N GLU A 36 0.79 -5.86 -15.29
CA GLU A 36 1.60 -6.64 -16.23
C GLU A 36 1.23 -6.42 -17.71
N PRO A 37 -0.06 -6.44 -18.15
CA PRO A 37 -0.41 -6.28 -19.56
C PRO A 37 -0.03 -4.92 -20.16
N TYR A 38 0.15 -3.89 -19.32
CA TYR A 38 0.46 -2.51 -19.71
C TYR A 38 1.93 -2.14 -19.43
N SER A 39 2.69 -3.05 -18.80
CA SER A 39 4.04 -2.75 -18.29
C SER A 39 5.05 -2.37 -19.38
N GLN A 40 5.04 -3.09 -20.52
CA GLN A 40 5.91 -2.76 -21.66
C GLN A 40 5.43 -1.48 -22.37
N LEU A 41 4.12 -1.35 -22.59
CA LEU A 41 3.50 -0.18 -23.20
C LEU A 41 3.86 1.11 -22.46
N LEU A 42 3.79 1.12 -21.12
CA LEU A 42 4.23 2.26 -20.31
C LEU A 42 5.72 2.58 -20.52
N LYS A 43 6.59 1.56 -20.54
CA LYS A 43 8.04 1.74 -20.75
C LYS A 43 8.34 2.35 -22.11
N ASP A 44 7.69 1.88 -23.17
CA ASP A 44 7.83 2.39 -24.54
C ASP A 44 7.40 3.86 -24.63
N MET A 45 6.34 4.25 -23.90
CA MET A 45 5.85 5.62 -23.79
C MET A 45 6.62 6.50 -22.78
N GLN A 46 7.68 5.99 -22.15
CA GLN A 46 8.46 6.67 -21.11
C GLN A 46 7.67 7.01 -19.83
N TYR A 47 6.81 6.10 -19.36
CA TYR A 47 6.08 6.20 -18.09
C TYR A 47 6.30 4.99 -17.18
N THR A 48 6.06 5.19 -15.89
CA THR A 48 5.98 4.18 -14.84
C THR A 48 4.68 4.37 -14.04
N GLN A 49 4.35 3.40 -13.20
CA GLN A 49 3.19 3.46 -12.32
C GLN A 49 3.39 4.55 -11.27
N GLY A 50 2.36 5.37 -11.01
CA GLY A 50 2.32 6.31 -9.89
C GLY A 50 1.47 5.81 -8.71
N GLY A 51 0.61 4.82 -8.94
CA GLY A 51 -0.34 4.27 -7.99
C GLY A 51 -0.92 2.91 -8.44
N PRO A 52 -2.01 2.44 -7.82
CA PRO A 52 -2.66 1.19 -8.17
C PRO A 52 -3.58 1.35 -9.38
N LEU A 53 -3.59 0.35 -10.27
CA LEU A 53 -4.60 0.26 -11.33
C LEU A 53 -5.93 -0.23 -10.74
N LEU A 54 -6.95 0.62 -10.78
CA LEU A 54 -8.27 0.37 -10.22
C LEU A 54 -9.31 0.29 -11.35
N ASP A 55 -10.01 -0.83 -11.46
CA ASP A 55 -11.18 -0.98 -12.31
C ASP A 55 -12.39 -0.44 -11.57
N ILE A 56 -12.85 0.77 -11.91
CA ILE A 56 -13.91 1.48 -11.20
C ILE A 56 -15.20 1.45 -12.03
N THR A 57 -16.31 1.10 -11.40
CA THR A 57 -17.64 1.01 -12.01
C THR A 57 -18.72 1.55 -11.05
N MET A 58 -19.75 2.20 -11.62
CA MET A 58 -20.91 2.65 -10.86
C MET A 58 -22.09 1.71 -11.11
N GLU A 59 -22.77 1.26 -10.05
CA GLU A 59 -24.08 0.61 -10.15
C GLU A 59 -25.23 1.60 -9.97
N LEU A 60 -24.97 2.74 -9.32
CA LEU A 60 -25.95 3.80 -9.08
C LEU A 60 -25.25 5.14 -8.92
N GLY A 61 -25.77 6.17 -9.58
CA GLY A 61 -25.31 7.55 -9.48
C GLY A 61 -23.94 7.80 -10.11
N GLU A 62 -23.43 9.00 -9.88
CA GLU A 62 -22.19 9.53 -10.45
C GLU A 62 -21.34 10.14 -9.32
N LEU A 63 -20.03 10.25 -9.53
CA LEU A 63 -19.11 10.90 -8.60
C LEU A 63 -18.75 12.28 -9.14
N GLU A 64 -18.70 13.27 -8.25
CA GLU A 64 -18.17 14.60 -8.60
C GLU A 64 -16.65 14.58 -8.64
N GLU A 65 -16.04 13.88 -7.69
CA GLU A 65 -14.59 13.77 -7.56
C GLU A 65 -14.14 12.34 -7.29
N VAL A 66 -13.03 11.95 -7.90
CA VAL A 66 -12.23 10.78 -7.50
C VAL A 66 -10.81 11.22 -7.21
N HIS A 67 -10.27 10.72 -6.10
CA HIS A 67 -8.91 10.98 -5.65
C HIS A 67 -8.13 9.67 -5.70
N LEU A 68 -7.33 9.51 -6.75
CA LEU A 68 -6.51 8.32 -6.98
C LEU A 68 -5.24 8.38 -6.10
N PRO A 69 -4.96 7.35 -5.29
CA PRO A 69 -3.81 7.36 -4.38
C PRO A 69 -2.48 7.16 -5.13
N HIS A 70 -1.42 7.82 -4.66
CA HIS A 70 -0.06 7.65 -5.15
C HIS A 70 0.95 7.44 -4.01
N PHE A 71 2.08 6.80 -4.32
CA PHE A 71 3.19 6.64 -3.37
C PHE A 71 4.27 7.73 -3.47
N VAL A 72 4.28 8.54 -4.53
CA VAL A 72 5.31 9.57 -4.76
C VAL A 72 5.29 10.64 -3.67
N CYS A 73 6.46 11.03 -3.15
CA CYS A 73 6.59 12.13 -2.22
C CYS A 73 6.82 13.45 -2.95
N LEU A 74 5.86 14.37 -2.86
CA LEU A 74 5.96 15.71 -3.45
C LEU A 74 6.62 16.74 -2.52
N GLY A 75 6.91 16.36 -1.27
CA GLY A 75 7.52 17.25 -0.28
C GLY A 75 9.01 17.50 -0.54
N THR A 76 9.71 16.57 -1.17
CA THR A 76 11.12 16.71 -1.54
C THR A 76 11.29 17.26 -2.96
N ASN A 77 10.36 16.96 -3.88
CA ASN A 77 10.30 17.59 -5.18
C ASN A 77 8.85 17.89 -5.64
N PRO A 78 8.38 19.15 -5.50
CA PRO A 78 7.07 19.57 -5.99
C PRO A 78 6.90 19.53 -7.52
N SER A 79 7.98 19.52 -8.32
CA SER A 79 7.87 19.55 -9.79
C SER A 79 7.29 18.26 -10.37
N LEU A 80 7.39 17.15 -9.64
CA LEU A 80 6.86 15.83 -10.02
C LEU A 80 5.35 15.86 -10.29
N ARG A 81 4.62 16.86 -9.76
CA ARG A 81 3.21 17.13 -10.08
C ARG A 81 2.96 17.26 -11.57
N ASN A 82 3.87 17.91 -12.29
CA ASN A 82 3.76 18.18 -13.73
C ASN A 82 4.17 16.96 -14.59
N GLU A 83 4.66 15.89 -13.95
CA GLU A 83 5.10 14.66 -14.59
C GLU A 83 4.07 13.53 -14.40
N MET A 84 3.03 13.77 -13.60
CA MET A 84 1.93 12.86 -13.34
C MET A 84 0.82 13.01 -14.38
N LYS A 85 0.28 11.88 -14.84
CA LYS A 85 -0.94 11.83 -15.66
C LYS A 85 -1.87 10.75 -15.15
N VAL A 86 -3.14 10.89 -15.49
CA VAL A 86 -4.13 9.83 -15.34
C VAL A 86 -4.05 8.94 -16.57
N LEU A 87 -3.90 7.64 -16.37
CA LEU A 87 -4.08 6.59 -17.37
C LEU A 87 -5.52 6.11 -17.32
N HIS A 88 -6.17 6.03 -18.48
CA HIS A 88 -7.37 5.23 -18.68
C HIS A 88 -7.05 4.05 -19.60
N VAL A 89 -7.50 2.86 -19.23
CA VAL A 89 -7.51 1.69 -20.10
C VAL A 89 -8.81 1.65 -20.88
N GLU A 90 -8.72 1.49 -22.19
CA GLU A 90 -9.84 1.46 -23.13
C GLU A 90 -9.83 0.14 -23.91
N GLU A 91 -10.90 -0.16 -24.68
CA GLU A 91 -11.04 -1.42 -25.43
C GLU A 91 -9.89 -1.66 -26.43
N HIS A 92 -9.29 -0.58 -26.96
CA HIS A 92 -8.28 -0.64 -28.01
C HIS A 92 -6.93 -0.03 -27.62
N GLY A 93 -6.67 0.18 -26.31
CA GLY A 93 -5.40 0.69 -25.83
C GLY A 93 -5.51 1.45 -24.52
N VAL A 94 -4.81 2.57 -24.43
CA VAL A 94 -4.84 3.48 -23.27
C VAL A 94 -4.89 4.93 -23.74
N SER A 95 -5.55 5.78 -22.95
CA SER A 95 -5.55 7.23 -23.11
C SER A 95 -5.03 7.93 -21.85
N PHE A 96 -4.67 9.21 -21.98
CA PHE A 96 -4.16 10.02 -20.88
C PHE A 96 -5.00 11.26 -20.64
N GLU A 97 -5.29 11.54 -19.38
CA GLU A 97 -5.90 12.79 -18.91
C GLU A 97 -4.89 13.54 -18.00
N GLU A 98 -4.93 14.88 -18.03
CA GLU A 98 -4.15 15.69 -17.09
C GLU A 98 -4.79 15.64 -15.70
N VAL A 99 -3.96 15.63 -14.65
CA VAL A 99 -4.48 15.64 -13.27
C VAL A 99 -5.02 17.03 -12.94
N HIS A 100 -6.23 17.11 -12.38
CA HIS A 100 -6.86 18.38 -12.01
C HIS A 100 -6.15 19.05 -10.82
N GLU A 101 -5.83 18.26 -9.79
CA GLU A 101 -5.04 18.69 -8.63
C GLU A 101 -4.22 17.52 -8.08
N VAL A 102 -2.96 17.73 -7.72
CA VAL A 102 -2.17 16.75 -6.98
C VAL A 102 -2.01 17.20 -5.53
N THR A 103 -2.43 16.39 -4.58
CA THR A 103 -2.28 16.59 -3.13
C THR A 103 -1.06 15.82 -2.60
N ARG A 104 -0.89 15.67 -1.28
CA ARG A 104 0.27 14.96 -0.70
C ARG A 104 0.34 13.47 -1.05
N PHE A 105 -0.80 12.81 -1.20
CA PHE A 105 -0.92 11.35 -1.39
C PHE A 105 -1.95 10.95 -2.46
N HIS A 106 -2.61 11.92 -3.09
CA HIS A 106 -3.72 11.69 -4.01
C HIS A 106 -3.70 12.66 -5.18
N ALA A 107 -4.11 12.18 -6.34
CA ALA A 107 -4.38 12.94 -7.54
C ALA A 107 -5.90 13.00 -7.79
N LYS A 108 -6.44 14.21 -7.86
CA LYS A 108 -7.86 14.50 -8.03
C LYS A 108 -8.25 14.56 -9.51
N ILE A 109 -9.43 14.02 -9.79
CA ILE A 109 -10.11 14.04 -11.09
C ILE A 109 -11.54 14.51 -10.84
N LEU A 110 -12.04 15.43 -11.67
CA LEU A 110 -13.44 15.88 -11.65
C LEU A 110 -14.26 15.09 -12.66
N HIS A 111 -15.51 14.77 -12.32
CA HIS A 111 -16.48 14.06 -13.18
C HIS A 111 -15.88 12.85 -13.92
N PRO A 112 -15.25 11.91 -13.20
CA PRO A 112 -14.39 10.89 -13.77
C PRO A 112 -15.12 9.96 -14.74
N LYS A 113 -14.49 9.68 -15.88
CA LYS A 113 -14.92 8.60 -16.79
C LYS A 113 -14.48 7.26 -16.23
N PHE A 114 -15.45 6.40 -15.97
CA PHE A 114 -15.21 5.09 -15.35
C PHE A 114 -14.65 4.07 -16.33
N SER A 115 -13.42 3.64 -16.07
CA SER A 115 -12.71 2.54 -16.72
C SER A 115 -11.69 1.98 -15.73
N ALA A 116 -10.78 1.09 -16.19
CA ALA A 116 -9.59 0.79 -15.39
C ALA A 116 -8.62 1.99 -15.45
N ILE A 117 -8.39 2.62 -14.31
CA ILE A 117 -7.79 3.94 -14.17
C ILE A 117 -6.64 3.93 -13.16
N SER A 118 -5.60 4.73 -13.39
CA SER A 118 -4.48 4.90 -12.45
C SER A 118 -3.73 6.21 -12.66
N LEU A 119 -2.91 6.59 -11.68
CA LEU A 119 -1.80 7.51 -11.88
C LEU A 119 -0.60 6.81 -12.51
N ILE A 120 0.05 7.53 -13.43
CA ILE A 120 1.37 7.23 -14.02
C ILE A 120 2.29 8.44 -13.87
N LEU A 121 3.60 8.19 -13.86
CA LEU A 121 4.66 9.20 -13.74
C LEU A 121 5.67 9.02 -14.87
N ARG A 122 6.24 10.11 -15.40
CA ARG A 122 7.29 10.05 -16.44
C ARG A 122 8.55 9.30 -15.94
N LEU A 123 9.18 8.48 -16.80
CA LEU A 123 10.33 7.64 -16.42
C LEU A 123 11.64 8.39 -16.16
N LEU A 124 11.80 9.60 -16.72
CA LEU A 124 13.01 10.41 -16.57
C LEU A 124 13.29 10.82 -15.11
N SER A 125 12.29 10.68 -14.23
CA SER A 125 12.29 10.96 -12.81
C SER A 125 13.00 9.86 -12.00
N TRP A 126 14.23 9.49 -12.39
CA TRP A 126 15.02 8.41 -11.76
C TRP A 126 15.39 8.64 -10.28
N ASN A 127 15.17 9.85 -9.76
CA ASN A 127 15.47 10.26 -8.40
C ASN A 127 14.18 10.74 -7.70
N ILE A 128 13.26 9.80 -7.44
CA ILE A 128 12.04 10.06 -6.68
C ILE A 128 12.12 9.47 -5.27
N ASP A 129 11.70 10.27 -4.30
CA ASP A 129 11.39 9.80 -2.96
C ASP A 129 9.93 9.34 -2.93
N VAL A 130 9.69 8.24 -2.23
CA VAL A 130 8.40 7.55 -2.20
C VAL A 130 8.06 7.14 -0.77
N HIS A 131 6.76 7.08 -0.48
CA HIS A 131 6.24 6.55 0.76
C HIS A 131 5.98 5.06 0.63
N CYS A 132 6.43 4.29 1.62
CA CYS A 132 6.27 2.85 1.67
C CYS A 132 5.67 2.39 3.00
N ASP A 133 5.08 1.21 2.97
CA ASP A 133 4.58 0.49 4.13
C ASP A 133 5.50 -0.70 4.41
N VAL A 134 5.74 -0.98 5.69
CA VAL A 134 6.57 -2.11 6.12
C VAL A 134 5.64 -3.23 6.57
N VAL A 135 5.64 -4.34 5.85
CA VAL A 135 4.78 -5.49 6.13
C VAL A 135 5.63 -6.67 6.57
N LEU A 136 5.24 -7.29 7.69
CA LEU A 136 5.95 -8.41 8.29
C LEU A 136 5.02 -9.63 8.35
N TYR A 137 5.45 -10.75 7.79
CA TYR A 137 4.84 -12.05 8.03
C TYR A 137 5.71 -12.81 9.03
N LEU A 138 5.15 -13.24 10.16
CA LEU A 138 5.90 -13.88 11.23
C LEU A 138 5.21 -15.16 11.74
N ALA A 139 5.98 -16.24 11.89
CA ALA A 139 5.56 -17.48 12.53
C ALA A 139 6.52 -17.90 13.66
N VAL A 140 5.95 -18.39 14.76
CA VAL A 140 6.70 -19.08 15.82
C VAL A 140 6.60 -20.58 15.57
N LYS A 141 7.74 -21.24 15.34
CA LYS A 141 7.83 -22.69 15.08
C LYS A 141 8.75 -23.33 16.12
N ARG A 142 8.16 -23.98 17.13
CA ARG A 142 8.87 -24.56 18.29
C ARG A 142 9.75 -23.49 18.97
N SER A 143 11.06 -23.71 19.03
CA SER A 143 12.07 -22.82 19.61
C SER A 143 12.64 -21.79 18.63
N THR A 144 11.94 -21.50 17.53
CA THR A 144 12.42 -20.60 16.47
C THR A 144 11.34 -19.60 16.07
N VAL A 145 11.71 -18.34 15.87
CA VAL A 145 10.89 -17.34 15.18
C VAL A 145 11.42 -17.18 13.76
N ILE A 146 10.51 -17.25 12.77
CA ILE A 146 10.80 -16.97 11.36
C ILE A 146 9.97 -15.75 10.98
N SER A 147 10.62 -14.73 10.43
CA SER A 147 9.95 -13.53 9.96
C SER A 147 10.39 -13.15 8.54
N ARG A 148 9.45 -12.64 7.75
CA ARG A 148 9.62 -12.25 6.34
C ARG A 148 9.15 -10.80 6.21
N LEU A 149 10.10 -9.87 6.08
CA LEU A 149 9.84 -8.43 6.02
C LEU A 149 9.86 -7.96 4.56
N TYR A 150 8.86 -7.17 4.20
CA TYR A 150 8.66 -6.58 2.88
C TYR A 150 8.62 -5.05 2.98
N LEU A 151 9.26 -4.40 2.01
CA LEU A 151 9.07 -2.97 1.73
C LEU A 151 8.16 -2.83 0.52
N LEU A 152 7.00 -2.21 0.71
CA LEU A 152 5.97 -2.07 -0.32
C LEU A 152 5.67 -0.60 -0.56
N LEU A 153 5.60 -0.17 -1.81
CA LEU A 153 5.17 1.18 -2.15
C LEU A 153 3.71 1.37 -1.69
N ARG A 154 3.45 2.44 -0.94
CA ARG A 154 2.16 2.67 -0.27
C ARG A 154 1.03 2.72 -1.29
N ASN A 155 -0.08 2.06 -0.98
CA ASN A 155 -1.25 1.94 -1.87
C ASN A 155 -0.95 1.38 -3.27
N SER A 156 0.20 0.73 -3.50
CA SER A 156 0.49 0.05 -4.78
C SER A 156 0.00 -1.39 -4.81
N SER A 157 -0.14 -1.96 -6.01
CA SER A 157 -0.50 -3.37 -6.24
C SER A 157 0.50 -4.39 -5.67
N GLN A 158 1.66 -3.95 -5.17
CA GLN A 158 2.63 -4.80 -4.50
C GLN A 158 2.05 -5.47 -3.24
N LYS A 159 1.07 -4.83 -2.56
CA LYS A 159 0.42 -5.35 -1.35
C LYS A 159 -0.43 -6.58 -1.64
N GLU A 160 -1.24 -6.53 -2.69
CA GLU A 160 -2.06 -7.66 -3.15
C GLU A 160 -1.16 -8.79 -3.65
N ALA A 161 -0.11 -8.48 -4.42
CA ALA A 161 0.84 -9.47 -4.91
C ALA A 161 1.59 -10.21 -3.78
N VAL A 162 1.97 -9.51 -2.71
CA VAL A 162 2.60 -10.15 -1.53
C VAL A 162 1.60 -10.94 -0.70
N ARG A 163 0.34 -10.50 -0.59
CA ARG A 163 -0.71 -11.27 0.10
C ARG A 163 -1.03 -12.59 -0.60
N GLU A 164 -1.14 -12.60 -1.92
CA GLU A 164 -1.33 -13.87 -2.65
C GLU A 164 -0.07 -14.76 -2.57
N ARG A 165 1.14 -14.19 -2.55
CA ARG A 165 2.39 -14.95 -2.33
C ARG A 165 2.46 -15.61 -0.95
N GLU A 166 2.06 -14.89 0.11
CA GLU A 166 2.17 -15.36 1.49
C GLU A 166 0.94 -16.15 1.97
N LYS A 167 -0.08 -16.31 1.13
CA LYS A 167 -1.32 -17.07 1.38
C LYS A 167 -1.06 -18.48 1.94
N ASP A 168 -0.12 -19.21 1.35
CA ASP A 168 0.25 -20.55 1.82
C ASP A 168 1.02 -20.50 3.14
N GLN A 169 1.74 -19.41 3.42
CA GLN A 169 2.41 -19.20 4.71
C GLN A 169 1.40 -18.85 5.82
N LEU A 170 0.41 -18.02 5.53
CA LEU A 170 -0.71 -17.73 6.45
C LEU A 170 -1.44 -19.02 6.85
N SER A 171 -1.70 -19.93 5.91
CA SER A 171 -2.29 -21.25 6.21
C SER A 171 -1.40 -22.15 7.09
N GLN A 172 -0.08 -21.90 7.11
CA GLN A 172 0.90 -22.59 7.95
C GLN A 172 1.18 -21.87 9.29
N GLY A 173 0.33 -20.92 9.68
CA GLY A 173 0.39 -20.24 10.98
C GLY A 173 1.28 -18.99 11.04
N TYR A 174 1.64 -18.40 9.89
CA TYR A 174 2.16 -17.03 9.89
C TYR A 174 1.04 -16.02 10.19
N LYS A 175 1.39 -14.90 10.84
CA LYS A 175 0.55 -13.74 11.08
C LYS A 175 1.08 -12.54 10.27
N GLU A 176 0.20 -11.82 9.57
CA GLU A 176 0.51 -10.54 8.89
C GLU A 176 0.50 -9.41 9.93
N PHE A 177 1.55 -8.58 9.95
CA PHE A 177 1.64 -7.35 10.73
C PHE A 177 1.96 -6.18 9.81
N LEU A 178 1.09 -5.18 9.81
CA LEU A 178 1.40 -3.86 9.26
C LEU A 178 2.15 -3.07 10.34
N LEU A 179 3.43 -2.83 10.12
CA LEU A 179 4.27 -2.05 11.03
C LEU A 179 4.15 -0.56 10.69
N PRO A 180 4.55 0.36 11.60
CA PRO A 180 4.63 1.78 11.28
C PRO A 180 5.47 2.02 10.02
N SER A 181 5.05 2.93 9.14
CA SER A 181 5.86 3.33 7.99
C SER A 181 7.13 4.09 8.44
N PRO A 182 8.15 4.22 7.57
CA PRO A 182 9.31 5.08 7.84
C PRO A 182 8.92 6.54 8.14
N ASN A 183 9.73 7.20 8.97
CA ASN A 183 9.47 8.56 9.47
C ASN A 183 9.46 9.62 8.35
N GLY A 184 10.15 9.34 7.24
CA GLY A 184 10.18 10.16 6.03
C GLY A 184 9.97 9.30 4.79
N PRO A 185 9.94 9.90 3.59
CA PRO A 185 9.96 9.14 2.35
C PRO A 185 11.34 8.49 2.17
N LEU A 186 11.39 7.40 1.40
CA LEU A 186 12.61 6.70 1.03
C LEU A 186 12.85 6.85 -0.47
N LYS A 187 14.11 6.97 -0.88
CA LYS A 187 14.47 7.07 -2.29
C LYS A 187 14.25 5.73 -3.02
N LEU A 188 13.55 5.74 -4.15
CA LEU A 188 13.27 4.54 -4.93
C LEU A 188 14.56 3.90 -5.47
N ASN A 189 14.57 2.57 -5.61
CA ASN A 189 15.70 1.72 -5.97
C ASN A 189 16.84 1.65 -4.93
N SER A 190 16.73 2.33 -3.79
CA SER A 190 17.75 2.27 -2.73
C SER A 190 17.76 0.94 -2.00
N SER A 191 18.94 0.54 -1.52
CA SER A 191 19.12 -0.61 -0.64
C SER A 191 19.20 -0.16 0.83
N PHE A 192 18.76 -1.03 1.74
CA PHE A 192 18.78 -0.81 3.18
C PHE A 192 19.30 -2.07 3.87
N ALA A 193 20.25 -1.93 4.78
CA ALA A 193 20.63 -3.02 5.66
C ALA A 193 19.51 -3.29 6.67
N PHE A 194 19.03 -4.53 6.73
CA PHE A 194 18.03 -4.96 7.69
C PHE A 194 18.74 -5.60 8.89
N LYS A 195 18.61 -4.98 10.08
CA LYS A 195 19.26 -5.44 11.31
C LYS A 195 18.25 -5.76 12.40
N ASN A 196 18.57 -6.78 13.20
CA ASN A 196 17.96 -7.05 14.50
C ASN A 196 19.12 -7.25 15.48
N PRO A 197 19.26 -6.44 16.55
CA PRO A 197 20.38 -6.54 17.50
C PRO A 197 20.54 -7.91 18.19
N ARG A 198 19.51 -8.75 18.16
CA ARG A 198 19.43 -10.07 18.82
C ARG A 198 19.48 -11.24 17.83
N SER A 199 19.61 -10.99 16.52
CA SER A 199 19.75 -12.03 15.50
C SER A 199 21.09 -11.93 14.78
N THR A 200 21.73 -13.08 14.59
CA THR A 200 22.93 -13.23 13.75
C THR A 200 22.62 -13.85 12.38
N SER A 201 21.35 -14.12 12.07
CA SER A 201 20.92 -14.79 10.84
C SER A 201 19.78 -14.03 10.16
N ILE A 202 20.15 -13.21 9.19
CA ILE A 202 19.25 -12.46 8.31
C ILE A 202 19.71 -12.73 6.86
N ASN A 203 18.79 -13.12 5.98
CA ASN A 203 19.09 -13.45 4.59
C ASN A 203 17.96 -13.00 3.63
N PRO A 204 18.25 -12.16 2.63
CA PRO A 204 19.47 -11.34 2.50
C PRO A 204 19.61 -10.35 3.66
N GLU A 205 20.83 -9.90 3.97
CA GLU A 205 21.08 -8.83 4.96
C GLU A 205 20.65 -7.44 4.48
N LYS A 206 20.41 -7.27 3.18
CA LYS A 206 19.91 -6.03 2.57
C LYS A 206 18.55 -6.26 1.89
N ILE A 207 17.64 -5.30 2.06
CA ILE A 207 16.38 -5.19 1.32
C ILE A 207 16.45 -4.00 0.36
N GLN A 208 15.88 -4.13 -0.85
CA GLN A 208 15.80 -3.03 -1.81
C GLN A 208 14.36 -2.53 -1.92
N LEU A 209 14.18 -1.20 -1.97
CA LEU A 209 12.87 -0.60 -2.25
C LEU A 209 12.68 -0.51 -3.77
N LEU A 210 11.93 -1.46 -4.33
CA LEU A 210 11.82 -1.65 -5.77
C LEU A 210 10.55 -1.01 -6.38
N PRO A 211 10.57 -0.65 -7.69
CA PRO A 211 9.44 -0.08 -8.41
C PRO A 211 8.19 -0.96 -8.42
N ALA A 212 7.01 -0.35 -8.58
CA ALA A 212 5.72 -1.03 -8.45
C ALA A 212 5.45 -2.10 -9.53
N ASP A 213 6.16 -2.07 -10.67
CA ASP A 213 6.09 -3.09 -11.73
C ASP A 213 6.99 -4.31 -11.46
N THR A 214 7.68 -4.36 -10.32
CA THR A 214 8.59 -5.45 -9.96
C THR A 214 8.06 -6.31 -8.81
N THR A 215 8.59 -7.52 -8.68
CA THR A 215 8.43 -8.33 -7.46
C THR A 215 9.06 -7.59 -6.27
N PRO A 216 8.31 -7.32 -5.17
CA PRO A 216 8.88 -6.70 -3.98
C PRO A 216 9.97 -7.57 -3.34
N SER A 217 11.02 -6.91 -2.84
CA SER A 217 12.06 -7.55 -2.05
C SER A 217 11.53 -8.10 -0.72
N CYS A 218 12.15 -9.18 -0.26
CA CYS A 218 11.84 -9.83 1.01
C CYS A 218 13.15 -10.12 1.75
N CYS A 219 13.24 -9.70 3.01
CA CYS A 219 14.27 -10.17 3.93
C CYS A 219 13.70 -11.22 4.88
N GLN A 220 14.31 -12.40 4.92
CA GLN A 220 13.96 -13.41 5.91
C GLN A 220 14.94 -13.37 7.08
N MET A 221 14.41 -13.34 8.29
CA MET A 221 15.18 -13.48 9.53
C MET A 221 14.75 -14.74 10.26
N ILE A 222 15.73 -15.48 10.77
CA ILE A 222 15.52 -16.69 11.57
C ILE A 222 16.28 -16.50 12.88
N MET A 223 15.60 -16.60 14.01
CA MET A 223 16.23 -16.49 15.33
C MET A 223 15.63 -17.49 16.31
N GLY A 224 16.36 -17.80 17.39
CA GLY A 224 15.81 -18.57 18.50
C GLY A 224 14.64 -17.82 19.14
N ASN A 225 13.57 -18.52 19.50
CA ASN A 225 12.47 -17.95 20.28
C ASN A 225 12.91 -17.80 21.73
N THR A 226 13.46 -16.63 22.04
CA THR A 226 13.96 -16.26 23.36
C THR A 226 12.90 -15.62 24.27
N GLY A 227 11.64 -15.52 23.82
CA GLY A 227 10.55 -14.97 24.63
C GLY A 227 10.66 -13.47 24.93
N VAL A 228 11.35 -12.71 24.08
CA VAL A 228 11.59 -11.26 24.21
C VAL A 228 11.24 -10.53 22.92
N ASP A 229 10.85 -9.27 23.03
CA ASP A 229 10.42 -8.46 21.89
C ASP A 229 11.43 -8.44 20.73
N ILE A 230 10.90 -8.39 19.50
CA ILE A 230 11.69 -8.43 18.27
C ILE A 230 11.93 -7.00 17.80
N GLU A 231 13.14 -6.51 18.02
CA GLU A 231 13.62 -5.23 17.50
C GLU A 231 14.07 -5.36 16.05
N MET A 232 13.67 -4.40 15.21
CA MET A 232 13.96 -4.39 13.78
C MET A 232 14.32 -2.97 13.34
N GLU A 233 15.39 -2.87 12.56
CA GLU A 233 15.92 -1.60 12.04
C GLU A 233 16.25 -1.71 10.56
N LEU A 234 15.98 -0.64 9.82
CA LEU A 234 16.44 -0.44 8.45
C LEU A 234 17.40 0.74 8.44
N ILE A 235 18.59 0.49 7.89
CA ILE A 235 19.69 1.45 7.84
C ILE A 235 20.03 1.73 6.38
N GLY A 236 20.06 3.01 6.00
CA GLY A 236 20.46 3.43 4.65
C GLY A 236 21.95 3.27 4.40
N ASP A 237 22.37 3.37 3.13
CA ASP A 237 23.80 3.33 2.77
C ASP A 237 24.61 4.55 3.31
N ASP A 238 23.95 5.55 3.95
CA ASP A 238 24.58 6.62 4.72
C ASP A 238 24.75 6.29 6.22
N GLU A 239 24.59 5.02 6.60
CA GLU A 239 24.60 4.45 7.95
C GLU A 239 23.56 5.05 8.93
N ARG A 240 22.57 5.81 8.43
CA ARG A 240 21.47 6.30 9.26
C ARG A 240 20.32 5.30 9.34
N THR A 241 19.79 5.09 10.54
CA THR A 241 18.52 4.37 10.75
C THR A 241 17.36 5.17 10.15
N VAL A 242 16.78 4.69 9.06
CA VAL A 242 15.64 5.32 8.38
C VAL A 242 14.29 4.85 8.95
N TRP A 243 14.29 3.70 9.62
CA TRP A 243 13.13 3.11 10.28
C TRP A 243 13.56 2.17 11.40
N LYS A 244 12.82 2.19 12.52
CA LYS A 244 12.94 1.25 13.63
C LYS A 244 11.53 0.86 14.10
N SER A 245 11.31 -0.42 14.39
CA SER A 245 10.07 -0.90 15.00
C SER A 245 10.37 -2.05 15.96
N VAL A 246 9.40 -2.34 16.83
CA VAL A 246 9.41 -3.46 17.76
C VAL A 246 8.12 -4.24 17.61
N VAL A 247 8.19 -5.57 17.57
CA VAL A 247 7.01 -6.44 17.71
C VAL A 247 7.07 -7.11 19.06
N SER A 248 6.09 -6.82 19.91
CA SER A 248 6.05 -7.34 21.28
C SER A 248 5.82 -8.86 21.30
N LYS A 249 6.50 -9.53 22.23
CA LYS A 249 6.32 -10.96 22.50
C LYS A 249 4.86 -11.35 22.73
N ASP A 250 4.06 -10.49 23.38
CA ASP A 250 2.69 -10.80 23.75
C ASP A 250 1.75 -10.81 22.52
N VAL A 251 2.19 -10.17 21.42
CA VAL A 251 1.46 -10.11 20.15
C VAL A 251 1.79 -11.30 19.25
N TYR A 252 3.07 -11.70 19.19
CA TYR A 252 3.50 -12.77 18.29
C TYR A 252 3.44 -14.17 18.92
N SER A 253 3.74 -14.31 20.22
CA SER A 253 3.64 -15.57 20.98
C SER A 253 2.17 -15.95 21.19
N ASN A 254 1.88 -17.25 21.21
CA ASN A 254 0.51 -17.76 21.40
C ASN A 254 0.13 -17.93 22.89
N ASP A 255 1.01 -17.58 23.82
CA ASP A 255 0.80 -17.69 25.28
C ASP A 255 0.05 -16.49 25.88
N SER A 256 -0.25 -15.46 25.08
CA SER A 256 -1.05 -14.32 25.53
C SER A 256 -2.51 -14.73 25.74
N HIS A 257 -2.95 -14.65 27.00
CA HIS A 257 -4.36 -14.47 27.30
C HIS A 257 -4.87 -13.21 26.58
N PRO A 258 -6.16 -13.12 26.19
CA PRO A 258 -6.67 -12.02 25.38
C PRO A 258 -6.68 -10.69 26.15
N ILE A 259 -5.53 -10.01 26.19
CA ILE A 259 -5.40 -8.65 26.70
C ILE A 259 -6.06 -7.73 25.67
N CYS A 260 -7.18 -7.12 26.08
CA CYS A 260 -7.99 -6.15 25.36
C CYS A 260 -7.79 -6.10 23.84
N LYS A 261 -8.67 -6.81 23.11
CA LYS A 261 -9.10 -6.32 21.80
C LYS A 261 -9.46 -4.84 21.95
N PHE A 262 -8.84 -3.96 21.16
CA PHE A 262 -9.57 -2.77 20.70
C PHE A 262 -10.70 -3.29 19.80
N VAL A 263 -11.83 -3.58 20.42
CA VAL A 263 -13.08 -3.87 19.72
C VAL A 263 -13.55 -2.56 19.10
N PHE A 264 -13.11 -2.29 17.88
CA PHE A 264 -14.02 -1.63 16.95
C PHE A 264 -15.19 -2.59 16.75
N VAL A 265 -16.40 -2.09 17.00
CA VAL A 265 -17.60 -2.91 17.13
C VAL A 265 -17.99 -3.46 15.76
N ASP A 266 -17.71 -4.75 15.55
CA ASP A 266 -18.05 -5.50 14.34
C ASP A 266 -18.85 -6.77 14.71
N GLU A 267 -20.18 -6.62 14.67
CA GLU A 267 -21.21 -7.66 14.51
C GLU A 267 -22.29 -7.02 13.61
N VAL A 268 -22.97 -7.62 12.61
CA VAL A 268 -23.06 -8.99 12.07
C VAL A 268 -23.74 -8.86 10.67
N TYR A 269 -23.65 -9.70 9.63
CA TYR A 269 -23.15 -11.07 9.37
C TYR A 269 -22.75 -11.24 7.88
N LYS A 270 -22.01 -12.32 7.56
CA LYS A 270 -21.97 -13.11 6.29
C LYS A 270 -21.55 -12.44 4.96
N THR A 271 -20.47 -13.00 4.40
CA THR A 271 -20.07 -13.01 2.96
C THR A 271 -19.94 -11.66 2.26
N GLY A 272 -18.77 -11.03 2.44
CA GLY A 272 -18.29 -9.94 1.61
C GLY A 272 -17.16 -9.17 2.28
N TYR A 273 -16.01 -9.04 1.61
CA TYR A 273 -14.94 -8.16 2.07
C TYR A 273 -15.42 -6.70 2.02
N ARG A 274 -15.86 -6.17 3.16
CA ARG A 274 -16.03 -4.72 3.35
C ARG A 274 -14.70 -4.13 3.77
N ALA A 275 -14.23 -3.14 3.04
CA ALA A 275 -13.21 -2.23 3.54
C ALA A 275 -13.89 -1.14 4.38
N ASN A 276 -13.28 -0.79 5.51
CA ASN A 276 -13.78 0.28 6.36
C ASN A 276 -13.63 1.62 5.65
N ILE A 277 -14.72 2.38 5.61
CA ILE A 277 -14.77 3.73 5.04
C ILE A 277 -14.72 4.72 6.19
N SER A 278 -13.86 5.73 6.10
CA SER A 278 -13.95 6.92 6.95
C SER A 278 -14.67 8.03 6.20
N SER A 279 -15.66 8.66 6.84
CA SER A 279 -16.36 9.86 6.37
C SER A 279 -16.01 11.03 7.29
N SER A 280 -15.60 12.16 6.71
CA SER A 280 -15.61 13.45 7.41
C SER A 280 -16.97 14.10 7.20
N CYS A 281 -17.73 14.30 8.27
CA CYS A 281 -18.81 15.27 8.27
C CYS A 281 -18.19 16.63 8.57
N ASP A 282 -18.40 17.62 7.71
CA ASP A 282 -18.03 19.00 8.02
C ASP A 282 -18.98 19.53 9.11
N GLU A 283 -18.41 19.88 10.27
CA GLU A 283 -19.11 20.67 11.27
C GLU A 283 -19.11 22.14 10.83
N GLU A 284 -20.16 22.56 10.12
CA GLU A 284 -20.45 24.00 9.96
C GLU A 284 -20.72 24.64 11.33
N HIS A 285 -20.16 25.84 11.53
CA HIS A 285 -20.45 26.78 12.62
C HIS A 285 -20.46 28.21 12.04
#